data_AF-A0A2I0ICS1-F1
#
_entry.id   AF-A0A2I0ICS1-F1
#
_cell.length_a   1.000
_cell.length_b   1.000
_cell.length_c   1.000
_cell.angle_alpha   90.00
_cell.angle_beta   90.00
_cell.angle_gamma   90.00
#
_symmetry.space_group_name_H-M   'P 1'
#
loop_
_entity.id
_entity.type
_entity.pdbx_description
1 polymer ?
#
loop_
_entity_poly.entity_id
_entity_poly.type
_entity_poly.pdbx_seq_one_letter_code
_entity_poly.pdbx_strand_id
1 'polypeptide(L)'
;MAGWTTKEKGEACSGKWHFFTTGHHCSLPLESNRWAFWSSSHYEEDYKSVVLEGAMETSQAICERMSDREGMIRILKHHLKRAQDRIKAHADKKRSERENSMGDWIYLKLQPYRQGTVVNKSSEKLSPRFFGPYEIVDKIGKIVYKLRLPPTAQIHPVFHVSQLKKAIGTANCSTELPMADNSSGDQPKQPATVLEHKMVKRGNKAAAQVLVHWVNTSPTEATWEYADELRWRFP
;
A
#
# COMPACT_ATOMS: atom_id res chain seq x y z
N MET A 1 -16.16 -26.41 31.38
CA MET A 1 -15.13 -26.06 32.37
C MET A 1 -13.85 -26.79 32.01
N ALA A 2 -12.88 -26.07 31.43
CA ALA A 2 -11.48 -26.48 31.37
C ALA A 2 -10.69 -25.17 31.19
N GLY A 3 -10.12 -24.70 32.30
CA GLY A 3 -9.37 -23.44 32.36
C GLY A 3 -7.98 -23.61 31.76
N TRP A 4 -7.53 -22.58 31.04
CA TRP A 4 -6.15 -22.43 30.62
C TRP A 4 -5.52 -21.32 31.45
N THR A 5 -4.56 -21.68 32.29
CA THR A 5 -3.76 -20.77 33.10
C THR A 5 -2.61 -20.18 32.27
N THR A 6 -2.43 -18.88 32.41
CA THR A 6 -1.38 -18.03 31.84
C THR A 6 0.01 -18.45 32.30
N LYS A 7 0.99 -18.44 31.37
CA LYS A 7 2.41 -18.51 31.68
C LYS A 7 3.11 -17.33 31.03
N GLU A 8 3.43 -16.34 31.85
CA GLU A 8 4.33 -15.24 31.50
C GLU A 8 5.74 -15.78 31.23
N LYS A 9 6.35 -15.32 30.13
CA LYS A 9 7.79 -15.20 30.00
C LYS A 9 8.08 -13.92 29.22
N GLY A 10 8.61 -12.93 29.93
CA GLY A 10 9.28 -11.79 29.30
C GLY A 10 10.63 -12.22 28.76
N GLU A 11 11.05 -11.59 27.67
CA GLU A 11 12.43 -11.13 27.46
C GLU A 11 12.51 -10.26 26.19
N ALA A 12 13.32 -9.23 26.29
CA ALA A 12 13.35 -8.07 25.43
C ALA A 12 14.11 -8.32 24.11
N CYS A 13 13.44 -8.13 22.97
CA CYS A 13 14.11 -8.02 21.67
C CYS A 13 14.59 -6.56 21.46
N SER A 14 15.79 -6.24 21.93
CA SER A 14 16.52 -5.05 21.49
C SER A 14 17.14 -5.29 20.11
N GLY A 15 16.79 -4.43 19.16
CA GLY A 15 17.19 -4.55 17.76
C GLY A 15 18.69 -4.47 17.49
N LYS A 16 19.08 -5.05 16.35
CA LYS A 16 20.37 -4.80 15.71
C LYS A 16 20.11 -4.25 14.32
N TRP A 17 20.32 -2.94 14.20
CA TRP A 17 20.44 -2.26 12.92
C TRP A 17 21.76 -2.70 12.28
N HIS A 18 21.70 -3.22 11.06
CA HIS A 18 22.87 -3.39 10.21
C HIS A 18 23.31 -2.01 9.72
N PHE A 19 24.48 -1.56 10.15
CA PHE A 19 25.26 -0.55 9.43
C PHE A 19 26.47 -1.23 8.80
N PHE A 20 26.49 -1.19 7.47
CA PHE A 20 27.69 -1.24 6.65
C PHE A 20 28.61 -0.08 7.08
N THR A 21 29.85 -0.39 7.47
CA THR A 21 31.09 0.21 6.93
C THR A 21 32.29 -0.26 7.77
N THR A 22 33.08 -1.19 7.24
CA THR A 22 34.51 -1.28 7.57
C THR A 22 35.19 -2.11 6.49
N GLY A 23 35.87 -1.43 5.59
CA GLY A 23 36.72 -2.02 4.58
C GLY A 23 37.86 -1.04 4.30
N HIS A 24 39.06 -1.59 4.15
CA HIS A 24 40.38 -0.98 3.92
C HIS A 24 41.25 -0.87 5.18
N HIS A 25 41.91 -1.97 5.56
CA HIS A 25 43.20 -2.49 5.09
C HIS A 25 44.41 -1.71 5.60
N CYS A 26 45.08 -2.36 6.53
CA CYS A 26 46.40 -2.10 7.07
C CYS A 26 47.48 -2.27 5.98
N SER A 27 48.46 -1.37 5.94
CA SER A 27 49.77 -1.59 5.31
C SER A 27 50.79 -0.69 6.00
N LEU A 28 51.47 -1.25 7.01
CA LEU A 28 52.74 -0.74 7.52
C LEU A 28 53.83 -0.98 6.47
N PRO A 29 54.85 -0.12 6.41
CA PRO A 29 56.21 -0.59 6.38
C PRO A 29 56.95 -0.13 7.62
N LEU A 30 57.46 -1.14 8.33
CA LEU A 30 58.46 -1.03 9.36
C LEU A 30 59.78 -0.60 8.68
N GLU A 31 60.32 0.57 9.01
CA GLU A 31 61.75 0.82 8.81
C GLU A 31 62.39 1.16 10.15
N SER A 32 63.37 0.31 10.45
CA SER A 32 64.19 0.27 11.65
C SER A 32 65.37 1.23 11.49
N ASN A 33 65.70 1.94 12.58
CA ASN A 33 67.05 2.40 12.96
C ASN A 33 67.54 3.78 12.49
N ARG A 34 67.36 4.75 13.37
CA ARG A 34 68.35 5.66 14.00
C ARG A 34 67.48 6.54 14.91
N TRP A 35 67.84 6.89 16.13
CA TRP A 35 68.78 7.94 16.48
C TRP A 35 69.36 7.64 17.86
N ALA A 36 70.67 7.87 17.98
CA ALA A 36 71.43 7.72 19.20
C ALA A 36 71.05 8.81 20.22
N PHE A 37 70.95 8.37 21.47
CA PHE A 37 71.53 8.96 22.68
C PHE A 37 72.14 10.36 22.53
N TRP A 38 71.64 11.34 23.30
CA TRP A 38 72.45 12.34 24.02
C TRP A 38 71.61 12.86 25.21
N SER A 39 72.20 12.88 26.40
CA SER A 39 71.57 13.28 27.65
C SER A 39 71.41 14.80 27.73
N SER A 40 70.24 15.28 28.15
CA SER A 40 70.13 16.60 28.78
C SER A 40 68.89 16.65 29.68
N SER A 41 69.06 16.33 30.96
CA SER A 41 68.01 16.35 32.01
C SER A 41 67.58 17.77 32.42
N HIS A 42 67.43 18.69 31.46
CA HIS A 42 66.93 20.05 31.72
C HIS A 42 65.90 20.53 30.68
N TYR A 43 65.38 19.63 29.85
CA TYR A 43 64.43 19.94 28.77
C TYR A 43 63.20 19.02 28.77
N GLU A 44 62.91 18.37 29.89
CA GLU A 44 61.90 17.30 29.96
C GLU A 44 60.65 17.67 30.78
N GLU A 45 60.66 18.82 31.45
CA GLU A 45 59.49 19.34 32.18
C GLU A 45 58.66 20.31 31.34
N ASP A 46 59.29 21.17 30.52
CA ASP A 46 58.56 22.11 29.63
C ASP A 46 57.85 21.43 28.45
N TYR A 47 58.35 20.29 27.97
CA TYR A 47 57.69 19.58 26.86
C TYR A 47 56.44 18.80 27.32
N LYS A 48 56.42 18.33 28.57
CA LYS A 48 55.26 17.59 29.11
C LYS A 48 54.09 18.51 29.43
N SER A 49 54.32 19.75 29.87
CA SER A 49 53.26 20.72 30.12
C SER A 49 52.59 21.20 28.83
N VAL A 50 53.37 21.54 27.80
CA VAL A 50 52.85 22.01 26.50
C VAL A 50 52.07 20.91 25.75
N VAL A 51 52.51 19.66 25.83
CA VAL A 51 51.80 18.51 25.21
C VAL A 51 50.50 18.18 25.97
N LEU A 52 50.48 18.32 27.29
CA LEU A 52 49.26 18.11 28.09
C LEU A 52 48.24 19.25 27.94
N GLU A 53 48.69 20.50 27.84
CA GLU A 53 47.82 21.64 27.51
C GLU A 53 47.22 21.51 26.11
N GLY A 54 48.03 21.19 25.08
CA GLY A 54 47.52 20.95 23.73
C GLY A 54 46.57 19.74 23.61
N ALA A 55 46.77 18.69 24.43
CA ALA A 55 45.85 17.56 24.51
C ALA A 55 44.53 17.90 25.21
N MET A 56 44.57 18.77 26.24
CA MET A 56 43.35 19.27 26.90
C MET A 56 42.57 20.23 26.00
N GLU A 57 43.25 21.13 25.26
CA GLU A 57 42.61 22.04 24.30
C GLU A 57 41.94 21.29 23.14
N THR A 58 42.60 20.26 22.59
CA THR A 58 42.01 19.42 21.54
C THR A 58 40.84 18.58 22.06
N SER A 59 40.89 18.09 23.30
CA SER A 59 39.77 17.39 23.95
C SER A 59 38.58 18.33 24.20
N GLN A 60 38.83 19.57 24.62
CA GLN A 60 37.79 20.58 24.82
C GLN A 60 37.13 20.97 23.50
N ALA A 61 37.91 21.21 22.44
CA ALA A 61 37.40 21.50 21.11
C ALA A 61 36.56 20.35 20.52
N ILE A 62 36.94 19.09 20.80
CA ILE A 62 36.15 17.92 20.40
C ILE A 62 34.81 17.89 21.18
N CYS A 63 34.83 18.15 22.49
CA CYS A 63 33.61 18.18 23.31
C CYS A 63 32.65 19.28 22.88
N GLU A 64 33.15 20.48 22.58
CA GLU A 64 32.37 21.60 22.06
C GLU A 64 31.71 21.24 20.72
N ARG A 65 32.50 20.71 19.76
CA ARG A 65 31.96 20.26 18.47
C ARG A 65 30.92 19.16 18.59
N MET A 66 31.10 18.24 19.55
CA MET A 66 30.13 17.18 19.83
C MET A 66 28.84 17.76 20.43
N SER A 67 28.95 18.70 21.36
CA SER A 67 27.82 19.43 21.95
C SER A 67 27.04 20.22 20.89
N ASP A 68 27.72 20.94 20.00
CA ASP A 68 27.10 21.69 18.90
C ASP A 68 26.34 20.77 17.94
N ARG A 69 26.96 19.63 17.60
CA ARG A 69 26.33 18.62 16.75
C ARG A 69 25.08 18.05 17.41
N GLU A 70 25.13 17.74 18.70
CA GLU A 70 23.97 17.26 19.45
C GLU A 70 22.86 18.33 19.53
N GLY A 71 23.23 19.59 19.73
CA GLY A 71 22.33 20.75 19.66
C GLY A 71 21.62 20.83 18.30
N MET A 72 22.38 20.73 17.21
CA MET A 72 21.83 20.76 15.85
C MET A 72 20.91 19.57 15.56
N ILE A 73 21.28 18.35 15.98
CA ILE A 73 20.44 17.15 15.83
C ILE A 73 19.14 17.30 16.61
N ARG A 74 19.18 17.87 17.82
CA ARG A 74 17.96 18.14 18.61
C ARG A 74 17.02 19.10 17.89
N ILE A 75 17.55 20.17 17.31
CA ILE A 75 16.79 21.15 16.52
C ILE A 75 16.14 20.46 15.30
N LEU A 76 16.92 19.70 14.54
CA LEU A 76 16.41 18.96 13.37
C LEU A 76 15.28 17.98 13.75
N LYS A 77 15.47 17.21 14.83
CA LYS A 77 14.43 16.29 15.33
C LYS A 77 13.18 17.05 15.77
N HIS A 78 13.32 18.21 16.40
CA HIS A 78 12.20 19.05 16.80
C HIS A 78 11.40 19.53 15.59
N HIS A 79 12.05 20.06 14.56
CA HIS A 79 11.39 20.51 13.34
C HIS A 79 10.74 19.37 12.56
N LEU A 80 11.40 18.21 12.49
CA LEU A 80 10.84 17.03 11.85
C LEU A 80 9.57 16.56 12.56
N LYS A 81 9.59 16.49 13.89
CA LYS A 81 8.41 16.13 14.69
C LYS A 81 7.27 17.12 14.49
N ARG A 82 7.57 18.43 14.52
CA ARG A 82 6.57 19.48 14.26
C ARG A 82 5.97 19.36 12.86
N ALA A 83 6.74 19.00 11.84
CA ALA A 83 6.25 18.76 10.49
C ALA A 83 5.33 17.52 10.44
N GLN A 84 5.73 16.42 11.07
CA GLN A 84 4.92 15.20 11.19
C GLN A 84 3.59 15.47 11.91
N ASP A 85 3.62 16.21 13.01
CA ASP A 85 2.44 16.58 13.80
C ASP A 85 1.48 17.45 12.98
N ARG A 86 1.99 18.39 12.17
CA ARG A 86 1.16 19.19 11.24
C ARG A 86 0.49 18.32 10.18
N ILE A 87 1.23 17.37 9.60
CA ILE A 87 0.69 16.44 8.60
C ILE A 87 -0.40 15.58 9.23
N LYS A 88 -0.13 15.03 10.43
CA LYS A 88 -1.09 14.23 11.19
C LYS A 88 -2.36 15.02 11.51
N ALA A 89 -2.22 16.23 12.07
CA ALA A 89 -3.35 17.09 12.41
C ALA A 89 -4.23 17.40 11.19
N HIS A 90 -3.61 17.68 10.03
CA HIS A 90 -4.36 17.94 8.81
C HIS A 90 -5.06 16.69 8.27
N ALA A 91 -4.39 15.53 8.34
CA ALA A 91 -4.94 14.27 7.87
C ALA A 91 -6.10 13.77 8.76
N ASP A 92 -5.99 13.94 10.07
CA ASP A 92 -6.99 13.49 11.04
C ASP A 92 -8.20 14.42 11.08
N LYS A 93 -8.06 15.71 10.74
CA LYS A 93 -9.18 16.68 10.69
C LYS A 93 -10.37 16.21 9.83
N LYS A 94 -10.12 15.40 8.79
CA LYS A 94 -11.16 14.90 7.87
C LYS A 94 -11.59 13.46 8.17
N ARG A 95 -10.99 12.80 9.16
CA ARG A 95 -11.33 11.42 9.53
C ARG A 95 -12.23 11.44 10.75
N SER A 96 -13.37 10.76 10.67
CA SER A 96 -14.21 10.46 11.82
C SER A 96 -14.09 8.98 12.15
N GLU A 97 -14.00 8.66 13.44
CA GLU A 97 -14.10 7.29 13.90
C GLU A 97 -15.55 6.83 13.69
N ARG A 98 -15.72 5.75 12.94
CA ARG A 98 -17.03 5.16 12.65
C ARG A 98 -17.14 3.89 13.45
N GLU A 99 -18.09 3.87 14.37
CA GLU A 99 -18.39 2.68 15.16
C GLU A 99 -19.77 2.16 14.74
N ASN A 100 -19.83 0.88 14.39
CA ASN A 100 -21.08 0.19 14.12
C ASN A 100 -21.25 -0.90 15.18
N SER A 101 -22.49 -1.20 15.53
CA SER A 101 -22.83 -2.25 16.48
C SER A 101 -23.22 -3.54 15.73
N MET A 102 -23.16 -4.68 16.42
CA MET A 102 -23.76 -5.91 15.90
C MET A 102 -25.27 -5.69 15.70
N GLY A 103 -25.83 -6.25 14.63
CA GLY A 103 -27.24 -6.06 14.26
C GLY A 103 -27.54 -4.75 13.50
N ASP A 104 -26.57 -3.83 13.35
CA ASP A 104 -26.75 -2.67 12.47
C ASP A 104 -26.83 -3.12 11.00
N TRP A 105 -27.75 -2.52 10.25
CA TRP A 105 -27.83 -2.67 8.80
C TRP A 105 -26.85 -1.72 8.11
N ILE A 106 -26.03 -2.26 7.22
CA ILE A 106 -24.97 -1.51 6.56
C ILE A 106 -24.90 -1.84 5.06
N TYR A 107 -24.66 -0.81 4.26
CA TYR A 107 -24.35 -0.93 2.85
C TYR A 107 -22.87 -1.26 2.67
N LEU A 108 -22.59 -2.24 1.81
CA LEU A 108 -21.24 -2.66 1.47
C LEU A 108 -20.79 -1.97 0.18
N LYS A 109 -19.67 -1.25 0.27
CA LYS A 109 -19.00 -0.67 -0.89
C LYS A 109 -18.18 -1.73 -1.58
N LEU A 110 -18.53 -2.05 -2.83
CA LEU A 110 -17.70 -2.86 -3.69
C LEU A 110 -17.09 -2.00 -4.78
N GLN A 111 -15.85 -2.32 -5.14
CA GLN A 111 -15.27 -1.84 -6.38
C GLN A 111 -15.37 -3.01 -7.35
N PRO A 112 -16.29 -2.98 -8.33
CA PRO A 112 -16.34 -4.00 -9.38
C PRO A 112 -15.02 -4.09 -10.17
N TYR A 113 -14.20 -3.04 -10.06
CA TYR A 113 -13.14 -2.67 -10.97
C TYR A 113 -11.74 -3.07 -10.48
N ARG A 114 -11.38 -4.36 -10.59
CA ARG A 114 -9.98 -4.77 -10.87
C ARG A 114 -9.84 -6.02 -11.75
N GLN A 115 -10.92 -6.67 -12.16
CA GLN A 115 -10.90 -7.74 -13.15
C GLN A 115 -11.83 -7.37 -14.32
N GLY A 116 -11.32 -6.54 -15.22
CA GLY A 116 -12.03 -6.11 -16.44
C GLY A 116 -12.18 -7.21 -17.51
N THR A 117 -11.82 -8.45 -17.20
CA THR A 117 -11.88 -9.58 -18.14
C THR A 117 -13.07 -10.51 -17.93
N VAL A 118 -13.90 -10.28 -16.91
CA VAL A 118 -14.92 -11.26 -16.50
C VAL A 118 -16.37 -10.75 -16.60
N VAL A 119 -16.64 -9.44 -16.69
CA VAL A 119 -18.02 -8.97 -16.91
C VAL A 119 -18.03 -7.62 -17.63
N ASN A 120 -18.56 -7.56 -18.86
CA ASN A 120 -18.84 -6.30 -19.53
C ASN A 120 -20.22 -5.80 -19.08
N LYS A 121 -20.27 -5.03 -17.99
CA LYS A 121 -21.52 -4.35 -17.59
C LYS A 121 -21.86 -3.27 -18.62
N SER A 122 -23.10 -3.21 -19.09
CA SER A 122 -23.57 -2.25 -20.11
C SER A 122 -23.23 -0.78 -19.81
N SER A 123 -23.10 -0.41 -18.53
CA SER A 123 -22.52 0.87 -18.12
C SER A 123 -21.90 0.80 -16.71
N GLU A 124 -20.60 0.52 -16.63
CA GLU A 124 -19.88 0.46 -15.35
C GLU A 124 -19.91 1.79 -14.56
N LYS A 125 -19.87 2.92 -15.26
CA LYS A 125 -19.94 4.27 -14.66
C LYS A 125 -21.27 4.56 -13.95
N LEU A 126 -22.35 3.92 -14.39
CA LEU A 126 -23.70 4.11 -13.83
C LEU A 126 -24.06 2.99 -12.84
N SER A 127 -23.18 2.02 -12.63
CA SER A 127 -23.46 0.92 -11.70
C SER A 127 -23.45 1.41 -10.23
N PRO A 128 -24.32 0.86 -9.39
CA PRO A 128 -24.35 1.21 -7.97
C PRO A 128 -23.04 0.80 -7.30
N ARG A 129 -22.48 1.74 -6.52
CA ARG A 129 -21.21 1.54 -5.79
C ARG A 129 -21.41 0.79 -4.46
N PHE A 130 -22.58 0.95 -3.87
CA PHE A 130 -22.97 0.36 -2.60
C PHE A 130 -24.05 -0.68 -2.86
N PHE A 131 -23.86 -1.86 -2.29
CA PHE A 131 -24.73 -3.02 -2.43
C PHE A 131 -25.36 -3.33 -1.09
N GLY A 132 -26.62 -3.74 -1.14
CA GLY A 132 -27.48 -4.31 -0.09
C GLY A 132 -27.35 -3.73 1.33
N PRO A 133 -28.45 -3.58 2.07
CA PRO A 133 -28.33 -3.57 3.51
C PRO A 133 -27.98 -4.99 3.98
N TYR A 134 -26.77 -5.18 4.49
CA TYR A 134 -26.34 -6.41 5.17
C TYR A 134 -26.30 -6.19 6.67
N GLU A 135 -26.62 -7.23 7.42
CA GLU A 135 -26.52 -7.19 8.87
C GLU A 135 -25.07 -7.47 9.32
N ILE A 136 -24.59 -6.72 10.31
CA ILE A 136 -23.33 -7.03 11.00
C ILE A 136 -23.55 -8.21 11.94
N VAL A 137 -22.90 -9.33 11.64
CA VAL A 137 -22.95 -10.56 12.45
C VAL A 137 -21.97 -10.49 13.61
N ASP A 138 -20.76 -9.99 13.35
CA ASP A 138 -19.68 -9.99 14.33
C ASP A 138 -18.70 -8.85 14.10
N LYS A 139 -18.02 -8.42 15.16
CA LYS A 139 -17.00 -7.36 15.15
C LYS A 139 -15.63 -7.97 15.45
N ILE A 140 -14.84 -8.17 14.39
CA ILE A 140 -13.49 -8.74 14.47
C ILE A 140 -12.50 -7.59 14.73
N GLY A 141 -12.46 -7.10 15.97
CA GLY A 141 -11.61 -5.98 16.38
C GLY A 141 -12.22 -4.59 16.12
N LYS A 142 -11.44 -3.52 16.30
CA LYS A 142 -12.00 -2.15 16.29
C LYS A 142 -12.54 -1.73 14.91
N ILE A 143 -11.93 -2.21 13.83
CA ILE A 143 -12.07 -1.65 12.48
C ILE A 143 -12.64 -2.66 11.47
N VAL A 144 -12.75 -3.94 11.83
CA VAL A 144 -13.15 -4.99 10.89
C VAL A 144 -14.44 -5.66 11.37
N TYR A 145 -15.38 -5.83 10.45
CA TYR A 145 -16.72 -6.37 10.73
C TYR A 145 -17.01 -7.53 9.79
N LYS A 146 -17.71 -8.54 10.31
CA LYS A 146 -18.23 -9.67 9.55
C LYS A 146 -19.69 -9.42 9.22
N LEU A 147 -20.03 -9.52 7.94
CA LEU A 147 -21.37 -9.28 7.42
C LEU A 147 -22.09 -10.58 7.12
N ARG A 148 -23.42 -10.55 7.23
CA ARG A 148 -24.31 -11.61 6.77
C ARG A 148 -24.53 -11.50 5.27
N LEU A 149 -23.60 -12.05 4.50
CA LEU A 149 -23.73 -12.14 3.06
C LEU A 149 -24.55 -13.38 2.65
N PRO A 150 -25.28 -13.32 1.51
CA PRO A 150 -25.92 -14.50 0.97
C PRO A 150 -24.86 -15.56 0.57
N PRO A 151 -25.18 -16.87 0.68
CA PRO A 151 -24.24 -17.93 0.36
C PRO A 151 -23.83 -17.98 -1.12
N THR A 152 -24.59 -17.31 -1.99
CA THR A 152 -24.29 -17.14 -3.43
C THR A 152 -23.15 -16.15 -3.68
N ALA A 153 -22.77 -15.34 -2.69
CA ALA A 153 -21.73 -14.35 -2.83
C ALA A 153 -20.34 -15.01 -2.74
N GLN A 154 -19.54 -14.91 -3.81
CA GLN A 154 -18.15 -15.40 -3.84
C GLN A 154 -17.13 -14.46 -3.17
N ILE A 155 -17.60 -13.51 -2.35
CA ILE A 155 -16.74 -12.53 -1.65
C ILE A 155 -16.62 -12.90 -0.18
N HIS A 156 -15.44 -12.68 0.41
CA HIS A 156 -15.23 -12.94 1.82
C HIS A 156 -16.13 -12.03 2.69
N PRO A 157 -16.79 -12.55 3.75
CA PRO A 157 -17.76 -11.78 4.53
C PRO A 157 -17.13 -10.75 5.48
N VAL A 158 -15.82 -10.62 5.52
CA VAL A 158 -15.08 -9.80 6.48
C VAL A 158 -14.57 -8.54 5.80
N PHE A 159 -14.98 -7.37 6.28
CA PHE A 159 -14.68 -6.08 5.67
C PHE A 159 -14.20 -5.03 6.68
N HIS A 160 -13.33 -4.15 6.20
CA HIS A 160 -12.88 -2.99 6.95
C HIS A 160 -13.95 -1.88 6.97
N VAL A 161 -14.04 -1.13 8.08
CA VAL A 161 -15.07 -0.09 8.33
C VAL A 161 -15.16 0.98 7.23
N SER A 162 -14.07 1.22 6.50
CA SER A 162 -14.02 2.18 5.39
C SER A 162 -14.86 1.77 4.18
N GLN A 163 -15.17 0.48 4.04
CA GLN A 163 -16.03 -0.06 2.99
C GLN A 163 -17.50 -0.14 3.42
N LEU A 164 -17.81 0.20 4.67
CA LEU A 164 -19.15 0.08 5.23
C LEU A 164 -19.79 1.46 5.35
N LYS A 165 -21.08 1.54 5.04
CA LYS A 165 -21.89 2.74 5.24
C LYS A 165 -23.18 2.35 5.96
N LYS A 166 -23.40 2.90 7.16
CA LYS A 166 -24.62 2.62 7.94
C LYS A 166 -25.87 2.96 7.12
N ALA A 167 -26.83 2.04 7.08
CA ALA A 167 -28.13 2.27 6.47
C ALA A 167 -28.99 3.08 7.45
N ILE A 168 -29.56 4.20 6.98
CA ILE A 168 -30.45 5.06 7.76
C ILE A 168 -31.82 4.98 7.09
N GLY A 169 -32.85 4.54 7.82
CA GLY A 169 -34.21 4.32 7.31
C GLY A 169 -34.52 2.85 7.01
N THR A 170 -35.74 2.58 6.52
CA THR A 170 -36.19 1.22 6.18
C THR A 170 -35.32 0.67 5.04
N ALA A 171 -34.75 -0.51 5.25
CA ALA A 171 -33.73 -1.17 4.44
C ALA A 171 -34.25 -1.67 3.07
N ASN A 172 -34.86 -0.79 2.28
CA ASN A 172 -35.61 -1.12 1.07
C ASN A 172 -34.79 -0.73 -0.16
N CYS A 173 -33.61 -1.32 -0.34
CA CYS A 173 -32.89 -1.19 -1.60
C CYS A 173 -32.02 -2.43 -1.81
N SER A 174 -32.61 -3.47 -2.37
CA SER A 174 -31.89 -4.67 -2.79
C SER A 174 -31.19 -4.40 -4.13
N THR A 175 -30.05 -3.72 -4.06
CA THR A 175 -29.03 -3.97 -5.08
C THR A 175 -28.35 -5.27 -4.67
N GLU A 176 -28.84 -6.39 -5.19
CA GLU A 176 -28.22 -7.70 -4.96
C GLU A 176 -26.76 -7.66 -5.42
N LEU A 177 -25.91 -8.40 -4.71
CA LEU A 177 -24.54 -8.61 -5.16
C LEU A 177 -24.60 -9.19 -6.57
N PRO A 178 -23.73 -8.75 -7.49
CA PRO A 178 -23.63 -9.40 -8.78
C PRO A 178 -23.38 -10.88 -8.49
N MET A 179 -24.39 -11.69 -8.76
CA MET A 179 -24.23 -13.13 -8.74
C MET A 179 -23.13 -13.43 -9.76
N ALA A 180 -22.26 -14.37 -9.44
CA ALA A 180 -21.41 -15.00 -10.45
C ALA A 180 -22.34 -15.90 -11.29
N ASP A 181 -23.30 -15.28 -11.95
CA ASP A 181 -24.26 -15.98 -12.76
C ASP A 181 -23.65 -16.13 -14.14
N ASN A 182 -23.12 -17.32 -14.38
CA ASN A 182 -22.74 -17.77 -15.72
C ASN A 182 -23.99 -17.93 -16.64
N SER A 183 -25.19 -17.59 -16.18
CA SER A 183 -26.45 -17.82 -16.90
C SER A 183 -27.32 -16.58 -17.19
N SER A 184 -27.04 -15.37 -16.66
CA SER A 184 -27.80 -14.16 -17.02
C SER A 184 -26.91 -13.03 -17.56
N GLY A 185 -26.64 -13.12 -18.88
CA GLY A 185 -26.11 -12.02 -19.69
C GLY A 185 -24.65 -12.16 -20.12
N ASP A 186 -23.92 -13.13 -19.59
CA ASP A 186 -22.50 -13.36 -19.90
C ASP A 186 -22.27 -14.64 -20.73
N GLN A 187 -23.20 -14.94 -21.63
CA GLN A 187 -22.81 -15.75 -22.78
C GLN A 187 -21.89 -14.87 -23.61
N PRO A 188 -20.62 -15.26 -23.86
CA PRO A 188 -19.78 -14.50 -24.77
C PRO A 188 -20.56 -14.35 -26.07
N LYS A 189 -20.87 -13.10 -26.45
CA LYS A 189 -21.71 -12.82 -27.63
C LYS A 189 -21.12 -13.58 -28.81
N GLN A 190 -21.80 -14.62 -29.27
CA GLN A 190 -21.34 -15.39 -30.41
C GLN A 190 -21.75 -14.64 -31.69
N PRO A 191 -20.85 -14.53 -32.68
CA PRO A 191 -21.19 -13.94 -33.96
C PRO A 191 -22.19 -14.86 -34.68
N ALA A 192 -23.38 -14.35 -35.01
CA ALA A 192 -24.39 -15.10 -35.77
C ALA A 192 -24.13 -14.95 -37.27
N THR A 193 -24.10 -13.69 -37.75
CA THR A 193 -23.99 -13.37 -39.18
C THR A 193 -23.21 -12.08 -39.38
N VAL A 194 -22.38 -12.02 -40.43
CA VAL A 194 -21.77 -10.77 -40.89
C VAL A 194 -22.71 -10.10 -41.91
N LEU A 195 -23.15 -8.89 -41.61
CA LEU A 195 -24.09 -8.14 -42.46
C LEU A 195 -23.36 -7.32 -43.52
N GLU A 196 -22.27 -6.66 -43.14
CA GLU A 196 -21.54 -5.74 -44.01
C GLU A 196 -20.04 -5.78 -43.76
N HIS A 197 -19.27 -5.31 -44.75
CA HIS A 197 -17.83 -5.13 -44.67
C HIS A 197 -17.42 -3.72 -45.12
N LYS A 198 -16.42 -3.13 -44.45
CA LYS A 198 -15.83 -1.86 -44.90
C LYS A 198 -14.35 -1.80 -44.59
N MET A 199 -13.60 -1.07 -45.40
CA MET A 199 -12.20 -0.77 -45.14
C MET A 199 -12.09 0.55 -44.38
N VAL A 200 -11.40 0.54 -43.24
CA VAL A 200 -11.14 1.72 -42.42
C VAL A 200 -9.64 1.85 -42.19
N LYS A 201 -9.14 3.08 -42.18
CA LYS A 201 -7.75 3.36 -41.82
C LYS A 201 -7.57 3.19 -40.31
N ARG A 202 -6.78 2.19 -39.88
CA ARG A 202 -6.38 1.97 -38.48
C ARG A 202 -4.91 2.34 -38.33
N GLY A 203 -4.64 3.57 -37.91
CA GLY A 203 -3.28 4.14 -37.90
C GLY A 203 -2.72 4.29 -39.32
N ASN A 204 -1.55 3.71 -39.61
CA ASN A 204 -0.91 3.75 -40.93
C ASN A 204 -1.26 2.57 -41.85
N LYS A 205 -2.20 1.70 -41.46
CA LYS A 205 -2.61 0.52 -42.25
C LYS A 205 -4.10 0.56 -42.55
N ALA A 206 -4.48 -0.01 -43.69
CA ALA A 206 -5.87 -0.29 -43.98
C ALA A 206 -6.30 -1.54 -43.19
N ALA A 207 -7.41 -1.47 -42.47
CA ALA A 207 -7.97 -2.57 -41.69
C ALA A 207 -9.42 -2.84 -42.11
N ALA A 208 -9.79 -4.11 -42.18
CA ALA A 208 -11.17 -4.51 -42.48
C ALA A 208 -12.01 -4.49 -41.19
N GLN A 209 -13.14 -3.77 -41.23
CA GLN A 209 -14.20 -3.87 -40.24
C GLN A 209 -15.36 -4.65 -40.83
N VAL A 210 -15.98 -5.48 -40.01
CA VAL A 210 -17.18 -6.26 -40.34
C VAL A 210 -18.29 -5.89 -39.38
N LEU A 211 -19.51 -5.72 -39.91
CA LEU A 211 -20.70 -5.47 -39.12
C LEU A 211 -21.25 -6.83 -38.67
N VAL A 212 -21.11 -7.11 -37.38
CA VAL A 212 -21.47 -8.40 -36.80
C VAL A 212 -22.84 -8.31 -36.14
N HIS A 213 -23.74 -9.19 -36.56
CA HIS A 213 -24.97 -9.51 -35.85
C HIS A 213 -24.67 -10.60 -34.81
N TRP A 214 -25.08 -10.37 -33.57
CA TRP A 214 -24.81 -11.26 -32.45
C TRP A 214 -26.00 -12.18 -32.17
N VAL A 215 -25.74 -13.42 -31.76
CA VAL A 215 -26.78 -14.37 -31.35
C VAL A 215 -27.63 -13.76 -30.21
N ASN A 216 -28.95 -13.97 -30.24
CA ASN A 216 -29.94 -13.43 -29.28
C ASN A 216 -30.05 -11.90 -29.22
N THR A 217 -29.57 -11.18 -30.23
CA THR A 217 -29.63 -9.72 -30.31
C THR A 217 -30.47 -9.29 -31.51
N SER A 218 -31.04 -8.07 -31.52
CA SER A 218 -31.78 -7.56 -32.69
C SER A 218 -30.81 -7.16 -33.82
N PRO A 219 -31.20 -7.23 -35.11
CA PRO A 219 -30.33 -6.81 -36.23
C PRO A 219 -29.96 -5.32 -36.17
N THR A 220 -30.75 -4.49 -35.50
CA THR A 220 -30.49 -3.06 -35.27
C THR A 220 -29.34 -2.81 -34.29
N GLU A 221 -29.03 -3.78 -33.44
CA GLU A 221 -27.94 -3.71 -32.44
C GLU A 221 -26.61 -4.29 -32.96
N ALA A 222 -26.48 -4.47 -34.28
CA ALA A 222 -25.24 -4.91 -34.90
C ALA A 222 -24.08 -3.94 -34.63
N THR A 223 -22.90 -4.48 -34.35
CA THR A 223 -21.71 -3.69 -33.96
C THR A 223 -20.59 -3.87 -34.98
N TRP A 224 -19.84 -2.81 -35.27
CA TRP A 224 -18.65 -2.87 -36.11
C TRP A 224 -17.45 -3.40 -35.32
N GLU A 225 -16.94 -4.56 -35.71
CA GLU A 225 -15.76 -5.20 -35.12
C GLU A 225 -14.65 -5.32 -36.15
N TYR A 226 -13.38 -5.35 -35.70
CA TYR A 226 -12.26 -5.60 -36.59
C TYR A 226 -12.18 -7.09 -36.96
N ALA A 227 -12.04 -7.40 -38.24
CA ALA A 227 -12.03 -8.79 -38.73
C ALA A 227 -10.92 -9.64 -38.10
N ASP A 228 -9.72 -9.06 -37.91
CA ASP A 228 -8.59 -9.75 -37.29
C ASP A 228 -8.86 -10.13 -35.82
N GLU A 229 -9.50 -9.22 -35.07
CA GLU A 229 -9.86 -9.45 -33.67
C GLU A 229 -11.01 -10.44 -33.53
N LEU A 230 -11.96 -10.40 -34.47
CA LEU A 230 -13.08 -11.35 -34.51
C LEU A 230 -12.57 -12.76 -34.81
N ARG A 231 -11.66 -12.92 -35.77
CA ARG A 231 -11.04 -14.20 -36.12
C ARG A 231 -10.16 -14.76 -35.01
N TRP A 232 -9.52 -13.90 -34.22
CA TRP A 232 -8.76 -14.33 -33.05
C TRP A 232 -9.66 -14.76 -31.88
N ARG A 233 -10.79 -14.06 -31.67
CA ARG A 233 -11.77 -14.39 -30.62
C ARG A 233 -12.62 -15.62 -30.95
N PHE A 234 -12.93 -15.84 -32.22
CA PHE A 234 -13.78 -16.92 -32.73
C PHE A 234 -13.10 -17.59 -33.94
N PRO A 235 -12.17 -18.53 -33.70
CA PRO A 235 -11.42 -19.22 -34.76
C PRO A 235 -12.27 -20.13 -35.63
#